data_AF-A0AAI9TAK2-F1
#
_entry.id   AF-A0AAI9TAK2-F1
#
_cell.length_a   1.000
_cell.length_b   1.000
_cell.length_c   1.000
_cell.angle_alpha   90.00
_cell.angle_beta   90.00
_cell.angle_gamma   90.00
#
_symmetry.space_group_name_H-M   'P 1'
#
loop_
_entity.id
_entity.type
_entity.pdbx_description
1 polymer ?
#
loop_
_entity_poly.entity_id
_entity_poly.type
_entity_poly.pdbx_seq_one_letter_code
_entity_poly.pdbx_strand_id
1 'polypeptide(L)'
;MLSSLLERISSMDDLNRAVEVADMAVDSTPEDHSDRAGRLGNLGNRLSMRFERTGSIDDINRAVEVANMAVDSTPEDHLDRAGRLNTLGNCLGIRFERTESKDDINRAVEAAHMAVDSTPEDHPDRARRLNNLGQWLSRRFERNGSMDDMNRAVCQTIRSRPTLSYELFRPTGDSGECSPSPEKPGK
;
A
#
# COMPACT_ATOMS: atom_id res chain seq x y z
N MET A 1 -35.73 2.50 4.31
CA MET A 1 -35.19 3.85 4.62
C MET A 1 -34.74 3.92 6.08
N LEU A 2 -35.64 4.08 7.07
CA LEU A 2 -35.24 4.21 8.48
C LEU A 2 -34.52 2.98 9.06
N SER A 3 -34.97 1.75 8.77
CA SER A 3 -34.31 0.51 9.22
C SER A 3 -32.85 0.43 8.75
N SER A 4 -32.62 0.51 7.44
CA SER A 4 -31.27 0.50 6.85
C SER A 4 -30.37 1.64 7.34
N LEU A 5 -30.92 2.81 7.68
CA LEU A 5 -30.14 3.89 8.30
C LEU A 5 -29.72 3.53 9.74
N LEU A 6 -30.63 2.98 10.55
CA LEU A 6 -30.36 2.53 11.92
C LEU A 6 -29.37 1.35 11.95
N GLU A 7 -29.52 0.37 11.08
CA GLU A 7 -28.57 -0.74 10.89
C GLU A 7 -27.17 -0.22 10.54
N ARG A 8 -27.07 0.76 9.65
CA ARG A 8 -25.79 1.37 9.26
C ARG A 8 -25.15 2.19 10.38
N ILE A 9 -25.94 2.88 11.20
CA ILE A 9 -25.45 3.62 12.37
C ILE A 9 -24.94 2.63 13.44
N SER A 10 -25.76 1.63 13.81
CA SER A 10 -25.37 0.58 14.76
C SER A 10 -24.07 -0.11 14.34
N SER A 11 -23.97 -0.51 13.06
CA SER A 11 -22.77 -1.17 12.55
C SER A 11 -21.52 -0.27 12.55
N MET A 12 -21.69 1.06 12.55
CA MET A 12 -20.56 1.99 12.66
C MET A 12 -20.12 2.16 14.12
N ASP A 13 -21.07 2.24 15.06
CA ASP A 13 -20.78 2.31 16.49
C ASP A 13 -20.11 1.01 16.99
N ASP A 14 -20.58 -0.15 16.53
CA ASP A 14 -19.95 -1.46 16.77
C ASP A 14 -18.49 -1.49 16.29
N LEU A 15 -18.20 -0.93 15.11
CA LEU A 15 -16.85 -0.88 14.55
C LEU A 15 -15.94 0.12 15.29
N ASN A 16 -16.47 1.27 15.69
CA ASN A 16 -15.75 2.23 16.53
C ASN A 16 -15.36 1.58 17.87
N ARG A 17 -16.32 0.94 18.55
CA ARG A 17 -16.06 0.21 19.79
C ARG A 17 -15.08 -0.96 19.58
N ALA A 18 -15.13 -1.64 18.43
CA ALA A 18 -14.16 -2.68 18.10
C ALA A 18 -12.74 -2.12 17.97
N VAL A 19 -12.54 -0.95 17.36
CA VAL A 19 -11.22 -0.29 17.31
C VAL A 19 -10.77 0.10 18.72
N GLU A 20 -11.61 0.78 19.51
CA GLU A 20 -11.32 1.17 20.90
C GLU A 20 -10.86 -0.02 21.76
N VAL A 21 -11.59 -1.15 21.69
CA VAL A 21 -11.26 -2.36 22.47
C VAL A 21 -9.99 -3.03 21.97
N ALA A 22 -9.66 -2.96 20.69
CA ALA A 22 -8.38 -3.46 20.19
C ALA A 22 -7.20 -2.57 20.64
N ASP A 23 -7.39 -1.25 20.67
CA ASP A 23 -6.39 -0.28 21.13
C ASP A 23 -6.07 -0.51 22.62
N MET A 24 -7.09 -0.52 23.47
CA MET A 24 -6.93 -0.84 24.90
C MET A 24 -6.29 -2.21 25.13
N ALA A 25 -6.58 -3.21 24.27
CA ALA A 25 -5.97 -4.53 24.37
C ALA A 25 -4.48 -4.52 23.98
N VAL A 26 -4.05 -3.67 23.04
CA VAL A 26 -2.63 -3.45 22.70
C VAL A 26 -1.95 -2.71 23.85
N ASP A 27 -2.50 -1.60 24.33
CA ASP A 27 -1.93 -0.78 25.42
C ASP A 27 -1.77 -1.57 26.72
N SER A 28 -2.72 -2.46 27.02
CA SER A 28 -2.66 -3.35 28.20
C SER A 28 -1.71 -4.53 28.05
N THR A 29 -0.93 -4.62 26.96
CA THR A 29 0.00 -5.73 26.69
C THR A 29 1.45 -5.24 26.69
N PRO A 30 2.34 -5.76 27.55
CA PRO A 30 3.77 -5.43 27.53
C PRO A 30 4.42 -5.65 26.16
N GLU A 31 5.43 -4.85 25.84
CA GLU A 31 6.07 -4.85 24.51
C GLU A 31 6.71 -6.19 24.12
N ASP A 32 7.22 -6.92 25.11
CA ASP A 32 7.89 -8.22 25.02
C ASP A 32 6.93 -9.43 25.07
N HIS A 33 5.63 -9.21 25.25
CA HIS A 33 4.66 -10.29 25.41
C HIS A 33 4.25 -10.91 24.06
N SER A 34 4.31 -12.24 23.95
CA SER A 34 3.99 -13.04 22.74
C SER A 34 2.76 -12.56 21.97
N ASP A 35 1.66 -12.35 22.70
CA ASP A 35 0.36 -12.03 22.13
C ASP A 35 0.27 -10.60 21.57
N ARG A 36 1.14 -9.66 21.98
CA ARG A 36 1.05 -8.23 21.61
C ARG A 36 0.94 -8.05 20.11
N ALA A 37 1.79 -8.76 19.38
CA ALA A 37 1.90 -8.64 17.95
C ALA A 37 0.73 -9.30 17.20
N GLY A 38 0.03 -10.26 17.81
CA GLY A 38 -1.29 -10.73 17.35
C GLY A 38 -2.39 -9.68 17.59
N ARG A 39 -2.36 -8.98 18.73
CA ARG A 39 -3.30 -7.88 19.04
C ARG A 39 -3.11 -6.68 18.10
N LEU A 40 -1.86 -6.33 17.78
CA LEU A 40 -1.50 -5.31 16.78
C LEU A 40 -2.07 -5.66 15.39
N GLY A 41 -1.94 -6.91 14.93
CA GLY A 41 -2.56 -7.36 13.68
C GLY A 41 -4.09 -7.25 13.68
N ASN A 42 -4.74 -7.57 14.80
CA ASN A 42 -6.19 -7.41 14.97
C ASN A 42 -6.62 -5.94 14.96
N LEU A 43 -5.85 -5.04 15.56
CA LEU A 43 -6.07 -3.60 15.50
C LEU A 43 -5.94 -3.07 14.07
N GLY A 44 -4.90 -3.48 13.34
CA GLY A 44 -4.69 -3.11 11.93
C GLY A 44 -5.85 -3.51 11.03
N ASN A 45 -6.35 -4.75 11.17
CA ASN A 45 -7.54 -5.21 10.44
C ASN A 45 -8.79 -4.37 10.75
N ARG A 46 -9.01 -3.99 12.02
CA ARG A 46 -10.17 -3.17 12.42
C ARG A 46 -10.07 -1.73 11.91
N LEU A 47 -8.87 -1.15 11.92
CA LEU A 47 -8.60 0.17 11.36
C LEU A 47 -8.80 0.19 9.84
N SER A 48 -8.33 -0.83 9.11
CA SER A 48 -8.59 -0.96 7.66
C SER A 48 -10.08 -1.08 7.34
N MET A 49 -10.85 -1.88 8.09
CA MET A 49 -12.32 -1.92 7.93
C MET A 49 -12.99 -0.57 8.24
N ARG A 50 -12.44 0.22 9.19
CA ARG A 50 -12.97 1.56 9.49
C ARG A 50 -12.61 2.56 8.40
N PHE A 51 -11.42 2.47 7.82
CA PHE A 51 -11.04 3.22 6.63
C PHE A 51 -11.98 2.93 5.45
N GLU A 52 -12.26 1.67 5.12
CA GLU A 52 -13.14 1.29 4.00
C GLU A 52 -14.53 1.92 4.10
N ARG A 53 -15.03 2.16 5.32
CA ARG A 53 -16.34 2.78 5.58
C ARG A 53 -16.32 4.31 5.68
N THR A 54 -15.19 4.92 6.02
CA THR A 54 -15.09 6.36 6.35
C THR A 54 -14.24 7.16 5.37
N GLY A 55 -13.31 6.52 4.68
CA GLY A 55 -12.24 7.17 3.93
C GLY A 55 -11.17 7.87 4.79
N SER A 56 -11.15 7.63 6.11
CA SER A 56 -10.25 8.30 7.07
C SER A 56 -8.77 7.94 6.84
N ILE A 57 -7.99 8.85 6.27
CA ILE A 57 -6.57 8.59 5.96
C ILE A 57 -5.76 8.24 7.21
N ASP A 58 -6.14 8.77 8.37
CA ASP A 58 -5.50 8.49 9.66
C ASP A 58 -5.71 7.03 10.09
N ASP A 59 -6.88 6.44 9.78
CA ASP A 59 -7.16 5.03 10.09
C ASP A 59 -6.24 4.10 9.29
N ILE A 60 -6.10 4.32 7.97
CA ILE A 60 -5.26 3.45 7.14
C ILE A 60 -3.76 3.69 7.39
N ASN A 61 -3.36 4.91 7.74
CA ASN A 61 -1.99 5.18 8.21
C ASN A 61 -1.68 4.39 9.49
N ARG A 62 -2.53 4.51 10.51
CA ARG A 62 -2.36 3.77 11.77
C ARG A 62 -2.48 2.25 11.57
N ALA A 63 -3.31 1.79 10.62
CA ALA A 63 -3.40 0.37 10.25
C ALA A 63 -2.06 -0.16 9.70
N VAL A 64 -1.43 0.61 8.81
CA VAL A 64 -0.08 0.28 8.30
C VAL A 64 0.95 0.30 9.43
N GLU A 65 0.95 1.31 10.29
CA GLU A 65 1.87 1.41 11.44
C GLU A 65 1.80 0.17 12.34
N VAL A 66 0.61 -0.17 12.85
CA VAL A 66 0.46 -1.33 13.76
C VAL A 66 0.70 -2.66 13.06
N ALA A 67 0.46 -2.75 11.74
CA ALA A 67 0.79 -3.94 10.96
C ALA A 67 2.30 -4.11 10.74
N ASN A 68 3.08 -3.02 10.58
CA ASN A 68 4.54 -3.10 10.59
C ASN A 68 5.03 -3.54 11.97
N MET A 69 4.57 -2.90 13.06
CA MET A 69 4.93 -3.30 14.42
C MET A 69 4.62 -4.78 14.71
N ALA A 70 3.51 -5.29 14.19
CA ALA A 70 3.14 -6.71 14.30
C ALA A 70 4.12 -7.64 13.56
N VAL A 71 4.67 -7.23 12.42
CA VAL A 71 5.69 -7.98 11.67
C VAL A 71 7.06 -7.88 12.36
N ASP A 72 7.47 -6.68 12.78
CA ASP A 72 8.77 -6.44 13.42
C ASP A 72 8.90 -7.17 14.76
N SER A 73 7.79 -7.26 15.51
CA SER A 73 7.71 -8.00 16.78
C SER A 73 7.54 -9.53 16.60
N THR A 74 7.79 -10.07 15.41
CA THR A 74 7.61 -11.50 15.10
C THR A 74 8.89 -12.11 14.50
N PRO A 75 9.51 -13.12 15.13
CA PRO A 75 10.67 -13.83 14.57
C PRO A 75 10.42 -14.35 13.15
N GLU A 76 11.48 -14.40 12.33
CA GLU A 76 11.38 -14.76 10.90
C GLU A 76 10.83 -16.16 10.64
N ASP A 77 11.11 -17.09 11.55
CA ASP A 77 10.70 -18.50 11.55
C ASP A 77 9.33 -18.76 12.21
N HIS A 78 8.69 -17.74 12.79
CA HIS A 78 7.44 -17.89 13.52
C HIS A 78 6.24 -18.12 12.58
N LEU A 79 5.45 -19.16 12.83
CA LEU A 79 4.33 -19.59 11.99
C LEU A 79 3.33 -18.47 11.63
N ASP A 80 3.01 -17.58 12.57
CA ASP A 80 2.11 -16.45 12.33
C ASP A 80 2.68 -15.34 11.44
N ARG A 81 3.99 -15.28 11.20
CA ARG A 81 4.64 -14.15 10.47
C ARG A 81 4.00 -13.95 9.10
N ALA A 82 3.74 -15.04 8.38
CA ALA A 82 3.05 -15.03 7.08
C ALA A 82 1.62 -14.45 7.15
N GLY A 83 0.92 -14.58 8.29
CA GLY A 83 -0.39 -13.95 8.51
C GLY A 83 -0.29 -12.44 8.73
N ARG A 84 0.75 -12.00 9.45
CA ARG A 84 1.02 -10.60 9.79
C ARG A 84 1.54 -9.84 8.56
N LEU A 85 2.45 -10.43 7.79
CA LEU A 85 2.90 -9.94 6.49
C LEU A 85 1.74 -9.78 5.50
N ASN A 86 0.80 -10.75 5.44
CA ASN A 86 -0.41 -10.61 4.64
C ASN A 86 -1.30 -9.44 5.10
N THR A 87 -1.41 -9.19 6.41
CA THR A 87 -2.16 -8.03 6.94
C THR A 87 -1.48 -6.72 6.55
N LEU A 88 -0.16 -6.63 6.70
CA LEU A 88 0.63 -5.48 6.28
C LEU A 88 0.49 -5.19 4.78
N GLY A 89 0.64 -6.21 3.93
CA GLY A 89 0.49 -6.09 2.49
C GLY A 89 -0.91 -5.58 2.08
N ASN A 90 -1.96 -6.06 2.75
CA ASN A 90 -3.32 -5.57 2.52
C ASN A 90 -3.51 -4.11 2.97
N CYS A 91 -3.00 -3.70 4.14
CA CYS A 91 -3.12 -2.32 4.61
C CYS A 91 -2.37 -1.34 3.68
N LEU A 92 -1.16 -1.72 3.23
CA LEU A 92 -0.38 -0.96 2.25
C LEU A 92 -1.09 -0.86 0.90
N GLY A 93 -1.63 -1.98 0.39
CA GLY A 93 -2.37 -2.00 -0.88
C GLY A 93 -3.64 -1.15 -0.86
N ILE A 94 -4.40 -1.18 0.24
CA ILE A 94 -5.56 -0.30 0.47
C ILE A 94 -5.13 1.17 0.54
N ARG A 95 -4.01 1.49 1.21
CA ARG A 95 -3.45 2.86 1.24
C ARG A 95 -2.98 3.31 -0.14
N PHE A 96 -2.39 2.42 -0.93
CA PHE A 96 -2.03 2.68 -2.32
C PHE A 96 -3.27 3.02 -3.17
N GLU A 97 -4.36 2.27 -3.07
CA GLU A 97 -5.60 2.56 -3.82
C GLU A 97 -6.19 3.95 -3.46
N ARG A 98 -5.83 4.51 -2.29
CA ARG A 98 -6.24 5.87 -1.88
C ARG A 98 -5.25 6.98 -2.23
N THR A 99 -3.95 6.70 -2.21
CA THR A 99 -2.87 7.69 -2.30
C THR A 99 -2.08 7.66 -3.61
N GLU A 100 -2.25 6.58 -4.39
CA GLU A 100 -1.44 6.21 -5.56
C GLU A 100 0.09 6.11 -5.28
N SER A 101 0.48 5.94 -4.01
CA SER A 101 1.87 5.87 -3.56
C SER A 101 2.63 4.68 -4.14
N LYS A 102 3.71 4.95 -4.89
CA LYS A 102 4.61 3.90 -5.42
C LYS A 102 5.28 3.08 -4.32
N ASP A 103 5.60 3.69 -3.19
CA ASP A 103 6.19 3.00 -2.04
C ASP A 103 5.23 1.94 -1.51
N ASP A 104 3.97 2.33 -1.30
CA ASP A 104 2.95 1.46 -0.74
C ASP A 104 2.69 0.22 -1.60
N ILE A 105 2.55 0.36 -2.93
CA ILE A 105 2.33 -0.79 -3.80
C ILE A 105 3.56 -1.69 -3.93
N ASN A 106 4.78 -1.14 -3.86
CA ASN A 106 6.00 -1.94 -3.86
C ASN A 106 6.12 -2.76 -2.56
N ARG A 107 5.91 -2.12 -1.41
CA ARG A 107 5.94 -2.78 -0.09
C ARG A 107 4.77 -3.76 0.09
N ALA A 108 3.61 -3.49 -0.52
CA ALA A 108 2.48 -4.43 -0.53
C ALA A 108 2.83 -5.72 -1.28
N VAL A 109 3.47 -5.60 -2.44
CA VAL A 109 3.98 -6.74 -3.23
C VAL A 109 5.08 -7.49 -2.47
N GLU A 110 6.03 -6.78 -1.85
CA GLU A 110 7.10 -7.38 -1.03
C GLU A 110 6.55 -8.17 0.17
N ALA A 111 5.66 -7.56 0.97
CA ALA A 111 5.03 -8.22 2.10
C ALA A 111 4.17 -9.43 1.67
N ALA A 112 3.50 -9.35 0.51
CA ALA A 112 2.75 -10.48 -0.03
C ALA A 112 3.66 -11.62 -0.55
N HIS A 113 4.81 -11.30 -1.15
CA HIS A 113 5.84 -12.28 -1.51
C HIS A 113 6.38 -12.99 -0.27
N MET A 114 6.87 -12.25 0.72
CA MET A 114 7.37 -12.82 1.97
C MET A 114 6.30 -13.67 2.67
N ALA A 115 5.03 -13.25 2.65
CA ALA A 115 3.93 -14.06 3.19
C ALA A 115 3.79 -15.40 2.46
N VAL A 116 3.88 -15.43 1.12
CA VAL A 116 3.84 -16.67 0.33
C VAL A 116 5.07 -17.54 0.59
N ASP A 117 6.26 -16.97 0.66
CA ASP A 117 7.50 -17.72 0.87
C ASP A 117 7.57 -18.34 2.27
N SER A 118 7.07 -17.63 3.29
CA SER A 118 6.89 -18.14 4.67
C SER A 118 5.71 -19.11 4.84
N THR A 119 5.05 -19.57 3.77
CA THR A 119 3.89 -20.48 3.84
C THR A 119 4.21 -21.86 3.26
N PRO A 120 4.12 -22.97 4.04
CA PRO A 120 4.24 -24.33 3.51
C PRO A 120 3.29 -24.61 2.34
N GLU A 121 3.70 -25.45 1.38
CA GLU A 121 2.94 -25.70 0.14
C GLU A 121 1.54 -26.27 0.36
N ASP A 122 1.37 -27.07 1.40
CA ASP A 122 0.14 -27.72 1.83
C ASP A 122 -0.73 -26.88 2.79
N HIS A 123 -0.26 -25.70 3.20
CA HIS A 123 -0.97 -24.87 4.18
C HIS A 123 -2.26 -24.26 3.59
N PRO A 124 -3.42 -24.35 4.28
CA PRO A 124 -4.72 -23.95 3.73
C PRO A 124 -4.80 -22.48 3.27
N ASP A 125 -4.12 -21.56 3.95
CA ASP A 125 -4.04 -20.14 3.54
C ASP A 125 -3.17 -19.86 2.30
N ARG A 126 -2.37 -20.81 1.79
CA ARG A 126 -1.41 -20.53 0.71
C ARG A 126 -2.08 -19.98 -0.54
N ALA A 127 -3.21 -20.58 -0.94
CA ALA A 127 -4.00 -20.11 -2.09
C ALA A 127 -4.49 -18.66 -1.91
N ARG A 128 -4.90 -18.29 -0.69
CA ARG A 128 -5.33 -16.93 -0.35
C ARG A 128 -4.16 -15.93 -0.39
N ARG A 129 -2.99 -16.30 0.13
CA ARG A 129 -1.77 -15.47 0.09
C ARG A 129 -1.28 -15.27 -1.36
N LEU A 130 -1.30 -16.32 -2.18
CA LEU A 130 -1.02 -16.25 -3.62
C LEU A 130 -1.99 -15.35 -4.38
N ASN A 131 -3.29 -15.43 -4.08
CA ASN A 131 -4.29 -14.53 -4.67
C ASN A 131 -3.99 -13.05 -4.34
N ASN A 132 -3.68 -12.74 -3.09
CA ASN A 132 -3.35 -11.37 -2.67
C ASN A 132 -2.06 -10.86 -3.33
N LEU A 133 -1.03 -11.71 -3.45
CA LEU A 133 0.16 -11.39 -4.24
C LEU A 133 -0.17 -11.09 -5.71
N GLY A 134 -1.00 -11.91 -6.35
CA GLY A 134 -1.47 -11.70 -7.72
C GLY A 134 -2.24 -10.38 -7.90
N GLN A 135 -3.08 -10.02 -6.93
CA GLN A 135 -3.80 -8.74 -6.89
C GLN A 135 -2.82 -7.56 -6.87
N TRP A 136 -1.85 -7.54 -5.94
CA TRP A 136 -0.90 -6.42 -5.83
C TRP A 136 0.07 -6.35 -7.01
N LEU A 137 0.48 -7.48 -7.58
CA LEU A 137 1.26 -7.50 -8.83
C LEU A 137 0.48 -6.91 -10.01
N SER A 138 -0.81 -7.25 -10.15
CA SER A 138 -1.69 -6.70 -11.18
C SER A 138 -1.86 -5.19 -11.02
N ARG A 139 -2.16 -4.71 -9.80
CA ARG A 139 -2.24 -3.29 -9.46
C ARG A 139 -0.95 -2.52 -9.77
N ARG A 140 0.21 -3.09 -9.46
CA ARG A 140 1.51 -2.48 -9.78
C ARG A 140 1.73 -2.37 -11.29
N PHE A 141 1.36 -3.42 -12.05
CA PHE A 141 1.46 -3.42 -13.50
C PHE A 141 0.53 -2.39 -14.15
N GLU A 142 -0.75 -2.34 -13.75
CA GLU A 142 -1.74 -1.34 -14.18
C GLU A 142 -1.19 0.08 -13.99
N ARG A 143 -0.61 0.39 -12.82
CA ARG A 143 -0.09 1.72 -12.51
C ARG A 143 1.18 2.07 -13.28
N ASN A 144 2.11 1.13 -13.45
CA ASN A 144 3.31 1.37 -14.25
C ASN A 144 2.98 1.60 -15.72
N GLY A 145 2.11 0.77 -16.32
CA GLY A 145 1.65 0.97 -17.70
C GLY A 145 0.95 2.32 -17.90
N SER A 146 0.11 2.73 -16.94
CA SER A 146 -0.51 4.06 -16.94
C SER A 146 0.51 5.21 -16.91
N MET A 147 1.61 5.07 -16.16
CA MET A 147 2.68 6.08 -16.14
C MET A 147 3.50 6.08 -17.43
N ASP A 148 3.79 4.92 -18.00
CA ASP A 148 4.50 4.84 -19.29
C ASP A 148 3.67 5.47 -20.41
N ASP A 149 2.36 5.24 -20.44
CA ASP A 149 1.46 5.89 -21.40
C ASP A 149 1.32 7.40 -21.17
N MET A 150 1.26 7.86 -19.91
CA MET A 150 1.29 9.29 -19.60
C MET A 150 2.62 9.94 -20.04
N ASN A 151 3.76 9.31 -19.75
CA ASN A 151 5.07 9.77 -20.18
C ASN A 151 5.19 9.81 -21.71
N ARG A 152 4.65 8.81 -22.42
CA ARG A 152 4.58 8.79 -23.89
C ARG A 152 3.71 9.93 -24.42
N ALA A 153 2.55 10.20 -23.83
CA ALA A 153 1.65 11.29 -24.23
C ALA A 153 2.28 12.68 -23.99
N VAL A 154 2.98 12.88 -22.85
CA VAL A 154 3.77 14.09 -22.57
C VAL A 154 4.89 14.25 -23.61
N CYS A 155 5.68 13.20 -23.86
CA CYS A 155 6.74 13.22 -24.87
C CYS A 155 6.21 13.53 -26.27
N GLN A 156 5.05 12.98 -26.65
CA GLN A 156 4.38 13.28 -27.92
C GLN A 156 3.90 14.73 -27.98
N THR A 157 3.33 15.27 -26.90
CA THR A 157 2.83 16.66 -26.82
C THR A 157 3.98 17.67 -26.90
N ILE A 158 5.14 17.35 -26.31
CA ILE A 158 6.36 18.16 -26.43
C ILE A 158 6.89 18.13 -27.88
N ARG A 159 6.89 16.96 -28.52
CA ARG A 159 7.36 16.79 -29.91
C ARG A 159 6.40 17.34 -30.97
N SER A 160 5.09 17.37 -30.69
CA SER A 160 4.05 17.77 -31.65
C SER A 160 3.78 19.27 -31.69
N ARG A 161 4.33 20.05 -30.74
CA ARG A 161 4.33 21.52 -30.78
C ARG A 161 5.49 22.02 -31.67
N PRO A 162 5.22 22.49 -32.90
CA PRO A 162 6.25 23.12 -33.69
C PRO A 162 6.47 24.53 -33.12
N THR A 163 7.68 24.80 -32.63
CA THR A 163 8.16 26.12 -32.18
C THR A 163 7.29 26.83 -31.13
N LEU A 164 7.60 26.58 -29.85
CA LEU A 164 7.86 27.69 -28.93
C LEU A 164 9.39 27.85 -28.83
N SER A 165 9.86 29.09 -28.69
CA SER A 165 11.26 29.48 -28.93
C SER A 165 12.29 28.71 -28.11
N TYR A 166 13.41 28.40 -28.77
CA TYR A 166 14.35 27.34 -28.43
C TYR A 166 15.44 27.77 -27.41
N GLU A 167 15.06 28.14 -26.18
CA GLU A 167 16.06 28.61 -25.19
C GLU A 167 16.07 27.94 -23.79
N LEU A 168 14.98 27.39 -23.27
CA LEU A 168 14.84 27.25 -21.80
C LEU A 168 15.20 25.91 -21.13
N PHE A 169 15.86 24.99 -21.83
CA PHE A 169 16.28 23.68 -21.26
C PHE A 169 17.36 23.07 -22.16
N ARG A 170 18.39 22.37 -21.64
CA ARG A 170 19.46 21.65 -22.38
C ARG A 170 19.92 20.39 -21.59
N PRO A 171 20.01 19.14 -22.14
CA PRO A 171 20.04 17.92 -21.35
C PRO A 171 21.45 17.38 -21.19
N THR A 172 21.89 17.31 -19.95
CA THR A 172 22.98 16.44 -19.55
C THR A 172 22.40 15.06 -19.28
N GLY A 173 22.78 14.05 -20.07
CA GLY A 173 22.56 12.66 -19.67
C GLY A 173 23.21 12.39 -18.29
N ASP A 174 22.67 11.52 -17.45
CA ASP A 174 22.02 10.26 -17.80
C ASP A 174 20.89 9.88 -16.82
N SER A 175 19.69 10.48 -16.96
CA SER A 175 18.48 10.07 -16.22
C SER A 175 17.19 10.76 -16.70
N GLY A 176 16.63 10.38 -17.86
CA GLY A 176 15.26 10.76 -18.25
C GLY A 176 14.96 12.24 -18.54
N GLU A 177 15.90 13.15 -18.30
CA GLU A 177 15.73 14.59 -18.52
C GLU A 177 16.01 14.97 -19.99
N CYS A 178 14.97 15.46 -20.67
CA CYS A 178 14.98 15.86 -22.09
C CYS A 178 15.37 17.33 -22.28
N SER A 179 16.03 17.66 -23.41
CA SER A 179 16.10 18.99 -24.07
C SER A 179 17.04 18.96 -25.33
N PRO A 180 17.64 20.06 -25.86
CA PRO A 180 18.64 20.05 -26.96
C PRO A 180 20.04 20.66 -26.64
N SER A 181 20.88 20.76 -27.68
CA SER A 181 22.38 20.71 -27.71
C SER A 181 23.22 21.87 -27.08
N PRO A 182 24.52 21.98 -27.43
CA PRO A 182 25.15 23.29 -27.69
C PRO A 182 25.23 23.61 -29.20
N GLU A 183 24.97 24.86 -29.58
CA GLU A 183 25.20 25.30 -30.97
C GLU A 183 26.70 25.50 -31.23
N LYS A 184 27.19 24.98 -32.36
CA LYS A 184 28.55 25.26 -32.83
C LYS A 184 28.55 26.55 -33.67
N PRO A 185 29.50 27.48 -33.46
CA PRO A 185 29.60 28.67 -34.30
C PRO A 185 29.98 28.28 -35.73
N GLY A 186 29.22 28.80 -36.71
CA GLY A 186 29.41 28.48 -38.12
C GLY A 186 30.62 29.16 -38.76
N LYS A 187 31.02 28.61 -39.91
CA LYS A 187 31.79 29.25 -40.98
C LYS A 187 31.18 28.82 -42.31
#